data_AF-B0TI57-F1
#
_entry.id   AF-B0TI57-F1
#
_cell.length_a   1.000
_cell.length_b   1.000
_cell.length_c   1.000
_cell.angle_alpha   90.00
_cell.angle_beta   90.00
_cell.angle_gamma   90.00
#
_symmetry.space_group_name_H-M   'P 1'
#
loop_
_entity.id
_entity.type
_entity.pdbx_description
1 polymer ?
#
loop_
_entity_poly.entity_id
_entity_poly.type
_entity_poly.pdbx_seq_one_letter_code
_entity_poly.pdbx_strand_id
1 'polypeptide(L)'
;MELQRLLSKVWRLGLLGVGAGLALIPFVDRPEYPAGFALGWFSGLLASWLLSMRLRRLENQSPEKALRSIQFSALARFSLGLLALLLAFKTPGAFDLLTTGLGLLMTPLTSTVIGWRESRKPYYWENTK
;
A
#
# COMPACT_ATOMS: atom_id res chain seq x y z
N MET A 1 7.76 -5.19 18.33
CA MET A 1 6.36 -4.70 18.42
C MET A 1 6.09 -3.43 17.60
N GLU A 2 7.06 -2.51 17.43
CA GLU A 2 6.84 -1.25 16.70
C GLU A 2 6.51 -1.41 15.21
N LEU A 3 7.20 -2.32 14.51
CA LEU A 3 6.96 -2.57 13.08
C LEU A 3 5.50 -3.00 12.79
N GLN A 4 4.94 -3.86 13.64
CA GLN A 4 3.54 -4.29 13.51
C GLN A 4 2.56 -3.13 13.76
N ARG A 5 2.88 -2.23 14.69
CA ARG A 5 2.07 -1.03 14.96
C ARG A 5 2.09 -0.07 13.77
N LEU A 6 3.25 0.15 13.15
CA LEU A 6 3.39 0.99 11.95
C LEU A 6 2.66 0.38 10.76
N LEU A 7 2.84 -0.92 10.50
CA LEU A 7 2.09 -1.64 9.48
C LEU A 7 0.58 -1.52 9.70
N SER A 8 0.09 -1.70 10.93
CA SER A 8 -1.34 -1.56 11.24
C SER A 8 -1.86 -0.15 10.95
N LYS A 9 -1.08 0.91 11.22
CA LYS A 9 -1.45 2.28 10.86
C LYS A 9 -1.55 2.47 9.35
N VAL A 10 -0.57 1.98 8.58
CA VAL A 10 -0.60 2.02 7.10
C VAL A 10 -1.83 1.31 6.57
N TRP A 11 -2.14 0.12 7.11
CA TRP A 11 -3.33 -0.65 6.74
C TRP A 11 -4.63 0.09 7.02
N ARG A 12 -4.79 0.63 8.23
CA ARG A 12 -6.00 1.37 8.62
C ARG A 12 -6.20 2.60 7.75
N LEU A 13 -5.18 3.42 7.59
CA LEU A 13 -5.27 4.63 6.75
C LEU A 13 -5.51 4.29 5.29
N GLY A 14 -4.86 3.24 4.79
CA GLY A 14 -5.07 2.75 3.44
C GLY A 14 -6.51 2.26 3.21
N LEU A 15 -7.04 1.41 4.09
CA LEU A 15 -8.41 0.92 3.98
C LEU A 15 -9.44 2.04 4.13
N LEU A 16 -9.20 3.01 5.01
CA LEU A 16 -10.02 4.22 5.10
C LEU A 16 -9.97 5.02 3.80
N GLY A 17 -8.80 5.15 3.18
CA GLY A 17 -8.62 5.81 1.89
C GLY A 17 -9.37 5.11 0.74
N VAL A 18 -9.25 3.78 0.66
CA VAL A 18 -10.02 2.96 -0.30
C VAL A 18 -11.52 3.10 -0.05
N GLY A 19 -11.95 2.99 1.21
CA GLY A 19 -13.35 3.12 1.60
C GLY A 19 -13.92 4.51 1.28
N ALA A 20 -13.16 5.57 1.52
CA ALA A 20 -13.53 6.93 1.16
C ALA A 20 -13.66 7.08 -0.36
N GLY A 21 -12.73 6.52 -1.14
CA GLY A 21 -12.84 6.48 -2.60
C GLY A 21 -14.14 5.81 -3.05
N LEU A 22 -14.43 4.61 -2.55
CA LEU A 22 -15.66 3.88 -2.89
C LEU A 22 -16.93 4.63 -2.45
N ALA A 23 -16.92 5.27 -1.29
CA ALA A 23 -18.06 6.02 -0.77
C ALA A 23 -18.39 7.27 -1.59
N LEU A 24 -17.42 7.82 -2.35
CA LEU A 24 -17.62 8.99 -3.21
C LEU A 24 -18.25 8.66 -4.56
N ILE A 25 -18.21 7.39 -5.00
CA ILE A 25 -18.74 6.94 -6.30
C ILE A 25 -20.16 7.46 -6.61
N PRO A 26 -21.17 7.35 -5.72
CA PRO A 26 -22.53 7.78 -6.05
C PRO A 26 -22.73 9.30 -6.04
N PHE A 27 -21.74 10.09 -5.59
CA PHE A 27 -21.84 11.54 -5.42
C PHE A 27 -21.07 12.33 -6.47
N VAL A 28 -20.40 11.67 -7.42
CA VAL A 28 -19.60 12.32 -8.47
C VAL A 28 -20.11 12.01 -9.86
N ASP A 29 -20.00 12.97 -10.78
CA ASP A 29 -20.43 12.80 -12.17
C ASP A 29 -19.56 11.79 -12.95
N ARG A 30 -18.31 11.60 -12.51
CA ARG A 30 -17.32 10.67 -13.09
C ARG A 30 -16.91 9.60 -12.09
N PRO A 31 -17.73 8.55 -11.87
CA PRO A 31 -17.47 7.49 -10.89
C PRO A 31 -16.20 6.68 -11.19
N GLU A 32 -15.74 6.67 -12.44
CA GLU A 32 -14.52 6.00 -12.88
C GLU A 32 -13.25 6.55 -12.21
N TYR A 33 -13.28 7.81 -11.73
CA TYR A 33 -12.16 8.45 -11.04
C TYR A 33 -11.95 7.92 -9.62
N PRO A 34 -12.91 8.03 -8.69
CA PRO A 34 -12.76 7.46 -7.36
C PRO A 34 -12.66 5.93 -7.39
N ALA A 35 -13.33 5.26 -8.33
CA ALA A 35 -13.21 3.82 -8.51
C ALA A 35 -11.78 3.42 -8.93
N GLY A 36 -11.21 4.10 -9.94
CA GLY A 36 -9.84 3.88 -10.40
C GLY A 36 -8.83 4.12 -9.27
N PHE A 37 -8.96 5.25 -8.58
CA PHE A 37 -8.12 5.58 -7.42
C PHE A 37 -8.21 4.51 -6.30
N ALA A 38 -9.43 4.06 -5.97
CA ALA A 38 -9.65 3.02 -4.96
C ALA A 38 -9.03 1.68 -5.39
N LEU A 39 -9.16 1.29 -6.67
CA LEU A 39 -8.55 0.07 -7.23
C LEU A 39 -7.01 0.12 -7.13
N GLY A 40 -6.42 1.25 -7.51
CA GLY A 40 -4.98 1.45 -7.44
C GLY A 40 -4.48 1.38 -6.00
N TRP A 41 -5.14 2.09 -5.09
CA TRP A 41 -4.74 2.11 -3.68
C TRP A 41 -4.93 0.74 -3.01
N PHE A 42 -6.04 0.05 -3.29
CA PHE A 42 -6.28 -1.32 -2.82
C PHE A 42 -5.20 -2.30 -3.29
N SER A 43 -4.84 -2.24 -4.58
CA SER A 43 -3.77 -3.07 -5.15
C SER A 43 -2.41 -2.79 -4.47
N GLY A 44 -2.11 -1.51 -4.19
CA GLY A 44 -0.92 -1.12 -3.44
C GLY A 44 -0.91 -1.65 -2.00
N LEU A 45 -2.06 -1.62 -1.32
CA LEU A 45 -2.19 -2.19 0.02
C LEU A 45 -2.00 -3.70 -0.01
N LEU A 46 -2.64 -4.42 -0.93
CA LEU A 46 -2.46 -5.86 -1.08
C LEU A 46 -0.99 -6.23 -1.33
N ALA A 47 -0.30 -5.46 -2.17
CA ALA A 47 1.14 -5.57 -2.39
C ALA A 47 1.95 -5.38 -1.09
N SER A 48 1.59 -4.40 -0.26
CA SER A 48 2.17 -4.20 1.07
C SER A 48 1.81 -5.33 2.06
N TRP A 49 0.62 -5.93 1.94
CA TRP A 49 0.23 -7.10 2.75
C TRP A 49 1.22 -8.23 2.50
N LEU A 50 1.43 -8.56 1.22
CA LEU A 50 2.28 -9.67 0.79
C LEU A 50 3.72 -9.49 1.28
N LEU A 51 4.24 -8.26 1.27
CA LEU A 51 5.53 -7.95 1.88
C LEU A 51 5.53 -8.29 3.37
N SER A 52 4.51 -7.83 4.11
CA SER A 52 4.43 -8.02 5.56
C SER A 52 4.33 -9.49 5.96
N MET A 53 3.56 -10.31 5.24
CA MET A 53 3.51 -11.76 5.46
C MET A 53 4.87 -12.40 5.23
N ARG A 54 5.58 -11.98 4.18
CA ARG A 54 6.91 -12.53 3.86
C ARG A 54 7.95 -12.11 4.88
N LEU A 55 7.97 -10.84 5.32
CA LEU A 55 8.87 -10.38 6.37
C LEU A 55 8.71 -11.18 7.66
N ARG A 56 7.47 -11.48 8.08
CA ARG A 56 7.20 -12.34 9.24
C ARG A 56 7.75 -13.77 9.10
N ARG A 57 7.86 -14.28 7.87
CA ARG A 57 8.43 -15.62 7.61
C ARG A 57 9.96 -15.59 7.47
N LEU A 58 10.56 -14.41 7.33
CA LEU A 58 11.98 -14.23 7.09
C LEU A 58 12.80 -14.07 8.37
N GLU A 59 12.19 -13.76 9.52
CA GLU A 59 12.88 -13.65 10.81
C GLU A 59 13.67 -14.91 11.20
N ASN A 60 13.35 -16.08 10.62
CA ASN A 60 14.01 -17.37 10.92
C ASN A 60 14.74 -17.99 9.71
N GLN A 61 15.04 -17.24 8.64
CA GLN A 61 15.64 -17.80 7.40
C GLN A 61 17.08 -17.33 7.16
N SER A 62 17.85 -18.14 6.42
CA SER A 62 19.19 -17.78 5.99
C SER A 62 19.19 -16.57 5.03
N PRO A 63 20.26 -15.76 5.00
CA PRO A 63 20.33 -14.51 4.21
C PRO A 63 20.04 -14.69 2.72
N GLU A 64 20.49 -15.81 2.13
CA GLU A 64 20.26 -16.14 0.72
C GLU A 64 18.78 -16.40 0.40
N LYS A 65 18.07 -17.10 1.30
CA LYS A 65 16.62 -17.32 1.17
C LYS A 65 15.86 -16.01 1.37
N ALA A 66 16.37 -15.12 2.22
CA ALA A 66 15.81 -13.79 2.42
C ALA A 66 15.88 -12.91 1.16
N LEU A 67 17.03 -12.86 0.48
CA LEU A 67 17.18 -12.12 -0.78
C LEU A 67 16.23 -12.62 -1.86
N ARG A 68 16.14 -13.94 -2.06
CA ARG A 68 15.24 -14.54 -3.05
C ARG A 68 13.77 -14.24 -2.74
N SER A 69 13.39 -14.28 -1.46
CA SER A 69 12.03 -13.94 -1.00
C SER A 69 11.68 -12.47 -1.25
N ILE A 70 12.65 -11.55 -1.09
CA ILE A 70 12.47 -10.12 -1.39
C ILE A 70 12.25 -9.91 -2.90
N GLN A 71 13.05 -10.55 -3.76
CA GLN A 71 12.91 -10.46 -5.22
C GLN A 71 11.54 -10.95 -5.70
N PHE A 72 11.11 -12.13 -5.25
CA PHE A 72 9.77 -12.64 -5.57
C PHE A 72 8.66 -11.74 -5.01
N SER A 73 8.88 -11.07 -3.88
CA SER A 73 7.93 -10.11 -3.34
C SER A 73 7.84 -8.88 -4.22
N ALA A 74 8.97 -8.34 -4.68
CA ALA A 74 9.01 -7.21 -5.61
C ALA A 74 8.27 -7.53 -6.91
N LEU A 75 8.51 -8.72 -7.49
CA LEU A 75 7.83 -9.18 -8.69
C LEU A 75 6.31 -9.28 -8.47
N ALA A 76 5.87 -9.90 -7.36
CA ALA A 76 4.44 -10.01 -7.05
C ALA A 76 3.75 -8.65 -6.93
N ARG A 77 4.42 -7.64 -6.34
CA ARG A 77 3.87 -6.28 -6.25
C ARG A 77 3.81 -5.59 -7.60
N PHE A 78 4.84 -5.77 -8.43
CA PHE A 78 4.85 -5.25 -9.78
C PHE A 78 3.72 -5.87 -10.61
N SER A 79 3.53 -7.19 -10.54
CA SER A 79 2.43 -7.89 -11.20
C SER A 79 1.06 -7.39 -10.73
N LEU A 80 0.86 -7.14 -9.43
CA LEU A 80 -0.38 -6.57 -8.91
C LEU A 80 -0.65 -5.15 -9.44
N GLY A 81 0.38 -4.29 -9.44
CA GLY A 81 0.26 -2.95 -9.99
C GLY A 81 -0.04 -2.96 -11.49
N LEU A 82 0.65 -3.81 -12.24
CA LEU A 82 0.42 -4.00 -13.67
C LEU A 82 -0.99 -4.53 -13.96
N LEU A 83 -1.48 -5.48 -13.16
CA LEU A 83 -2.82 -6.04 -13.30
C LEU A 83 -3.91 -4.99 -13.03
N ALA A 84 -3.71 -4.11 -12.04
CA ALA A 84 -4.62 -3.00 -11.78
C ALA A 84 -4.68 -2.01 -12.96
N LEU A 85 -3.52 -1.65 -13.52
CA LEU A 85 -3.44 -0.78 -14.70
C LEU A 85 -4.05 -1.44 -15.94
N LEU A 86 -3.82 -2.73 -16.16
CA LEU A 86 -4.44 -3.49 -17.25
C LEU A 86 -5.96 -3.55 -17.11
N LEU A 87 -6.47 -3.70 -15.88
CA LEU A 87 -7.90 -3.68 -15.62
C LEU A 87 -8.50 -2.32 -15.97
N ALA A 88 -7.88 -1.23 -15.53
CA ALA A 88 -8.30 0.13 -15.88
C ALA A 88 -8.23 0.42 -17.38
N PHE A 89 -7.14 -0.01 -18.04
CA PHE A 89 -7.00 0.12 -19.49
C PHE A 89 -8.09 -0.64 -20.26
N LYS A 90 -8.47 -1.84 -19.80
CA LYS A 90 -9.49 -2.66 -20.44
C LYS A 90 -10.92 -2.20 -20.15
N THR A 91 -11.14 -1.47 -19.05
CA THR A 91 -12.48 -1.04 -18.59
C THR A 91 -12.53 0.46 -18.28
N PRO A 92 -12.30 1.33 -19.29
CA PRO A 92 -12.18 2.77 -19.08
C PRO A 92 -13.47 3.44 -18.56
N GLY A 93 -14.64 2.82 -18.78
CA GLY A 93 -15.91 3.30 -18.23
C GLY A 93 -16.16 2.94 -16.76
N ALA A 94 -15.33 2.06 -16.18
CA ALA A 94 -15.43 1.64 -14.78
C ALA A 94 -14.25 2.15 -13.94
N PHE A 95 -13.05 2.22 -14.53
CA PHE A 95 -11.84 2.68 -13.86
C PHE A 95 -11.00 3.53 -14.81
N ASP A 96 -10.71 4.75 -14.40
CA ASP A 96 -9.81 5.61 -15.15
C ASP A 96 -8.34 5.20 -14.89
N LEU A 97 -7.55 5.16 -15.97
CA LEU A 97 -6.17 4.68 -15.93
C LEU A 97 -5.25 5.61 -15.11
N LEU A 98 -5.41 6.92 -15.27
CA LEU A 98 -4.56 7.92 -14.60
C LEU A 98 -4.81 7.89 -13.09
N THR A 99 -6.08 7.89 -12.68
CA THR A 99 -6.48 7.81 -11.27
C THR A 99 -6.07 6.48 -10.63
N THR A 100 -6.13 5.37 -11.37
CA THR A 100 -5.59 4.08 -10.93
C THR A 100 -4.08 4.15 -10.69
N GLY A 101 -3.34 4.78 -11.60
CA GLY A 101 -1.90 5.05 -11.42
C GLY A 101 -1.61 5.88 -10.18
N LEU A 102 -2.37 6.95 -9.95
CA LEU A 102 -2.26 7.79 -8.75
C LEU A 102 -2.55 6.98 -7.48
N GLY A 103 -3.58 6.14 -7.49
CA GLY A 103 -3.92 5.25 -6.38
C GLY A 103 -2.79 4.29 -6.01
N LEU A 104 -2.09 3.72 -7.00
CA LEU A 104 -0.95 2.82 -6.76
C LEU A 104 0.19 3.50 -5.99
N LEU A 105 0.39 4.81 -6.20
CA LEU A 105 1.41 5.60 -5.53
C LEU A 105 1.02 5.98 -4.09
N MET A 106 -0.26 5.91 -3.72
CA MET A 106 -0.70 6.28 -2.37
C MET A 106 -0.15 5.38 -1.28
N THR A 107 0.07 4.09 -1.56
CA THR A 107 0.63 3.17 -0.56
C THR A 107 2.09 3.51 -0.20
N PRO A 108 3.03 3.68 -1.15
CA PRO A 108 4.39 4.12 -0.81
C PRO A 108 4.42 5.54 -0.24
N LEU A 109 3.54 6.44 -0.67
CA LEU A 109 3.44 7.79 -0.08
C LEU A 109 3.02 7.72 1.40
N THR A 110 1.95 7.01 1.72
CA THR A 110 1.45 6.90 3.09
C THR A 110 2.44 6.18 4.01
N SER A 111 3.13 5.14 3.53
CA SER A 111 4.17 4.47 4.32
C SER A 111 5.36 5.39 4.60
N THR A 112 5.79 6.18 3.61
CA THR A 112 6.88 7.16 3.75
C THR A 112 6.51 8.26 4.74
N VAL A 113 5.31 8.83 4.64
CA VAL A 113 4.82 9.87 5.56
C VAL A 113 4.72 9.34 6.99
N ILE A 114 4.22 8.12 7.18
CA ILE A 114 4.16 7.49 8.51
C ILE A 114 5.57 7.27 9.06
N GLY A 115 6.49 6.71 8.25
CA GLY A 115 7.87 6.45 8.65
C GLY A 115 8.61 7.73 9.04
N TRP A 116 8.48 8.77 8.23
CA TRP A 116 9.05 10.10 8.47
C TRP A 116 8.49 10.75 9.75
N ARG A 117 7.18 10.64 9.99
CA ARG A 117 6.57 11.21 11.19
C ARG A 117 7.00 10.47 12.45
N GLU A 118 7.17 9.14 12.37
CA GLU A 118 7.61 8.36 13.53
C GLU A 118 9.11 8.58 13.81
N SER A 119 9.97 8.75 12.79
CA SER A 119 11.40 9.05 12.99
C SER A 119 11.66 10.40 13.66
N ARG A 120 10.70 11.33 13.60
CA ARG A 120 10.77 12.65 14.26
C ARG A 120 10.29 12.65 15.71
N LYS A 121 9.74 11.55 16.23
CA LYS A 121 9.36 11.50 17.64
C LYS A 121 10.61 11.32 18.49
N PRO A 122 10.84 12.14 19.53
CA PRO A 122 11.94 11.92 20.45
C PRO A 122 11.75 10.56 21.11
N TYR A 123 12.77 9.71 20.99
CA TYR A 123 12.83 8.43 21.66
C TYR A 123 12.87 8.69 23.18
N TYR A 124 11.96 8.08 23.94
CA TYR A 124 11.81 8.23 25.40
C TYR A 124 13.00 7.74 26.24
N TRP A 125 14.17 7.48 25.66
CA TRP A 125 15.35 6.99 26.39
C TRP A 125 16.15 8.10 27.12
N GLU A 126 15.78 9.37 26.98
CA GLU A 126 16.50 10.50 27.62
C GLU A 126 16.01 10.88 29.03
N ASN A 127 14.92 10.30 29.54
CA ASN A 127 14.38 10.65 30.87
C ASN A 127 14.73 9.64 31.99
N THR A 128 15.74 8.79 31.80
CA THR A 128 16.27 7.89 32.83
C THR A 128 17.75 8.11 33.09
N LYS A 129 18.17 9.37 33.23
CA LYS A 129 19.44 9.73 33.89
C LYS A 129 19.14 10.42 35.21
#